data_AF-A0A3M7IUD0-F1
#
_entry.id   AF-A0A3M7IUD0-F1
#
_cell.length_a   1.000
_cell.length_b   1.000
_cell.length_c   1.000
_cell.angle_alpha   90.00
_cell.angle_beta   90.00
_cell.angle_gamma   90.00
#
_symmetry.space_group_name_H-M   'P 1'
#
loop_
_entity.id
_entity.type
_entity.pdbx_description
1 polymer ?
#
loop_
_entity_poly.entity_id
_entity_poly.type
_entity_poly.pdbx_seq_one_letter_code
_entity_poly.pdbx_strand_id
1 'polypeptide(L)'
;MYRPGLTPEGTYFTSFPSLESDTPRSYNDEVLNRLDDFMHNAQSYGVKLIISFHSYNALKAHSDFYGQYYGTGLFYSDANAIGYYKDRIAHVMAHVNPHNGKPWSQSPEYIFAFETQNEAMHGNEYPDVLANWQCEIAKAIKGNLQGRSDILVSTGGGSYLATSAQDPYFSCAALDVIAIHAYGLGDLTKEALEPYVKKAQNSGKKLIMQEWGMCYYDSSNNNCPTGNALSTLTRDNNIKKYADSIGLAGIPWMYWQIIPNGDPHYGYDYEVGIDHQNWGALKAASQVASQYAAAFDFSEWL
;
A
#
# COMPACT_ATOMS: atom_id res chain seq x y z
N MET A 1 -4.91 6.26 -18.04
CA MET A 1 -4.29 6.27 -19.40
C MET A 1 -3.21 7.35 -19.46
N TYR A 2 -1.93 6.99 -19.41
CA TYR A 2 -0.83 7.96 -19.51
C TYR A 2 -0.45 8.18 -20.98
N ARG A 3 -0.33 9.44 -21.39
CA ARG A 3 0.07 9.84 -22.75
C ARG A 3 1.57 9.58 -22.96
N PRO A 4 2.01 9.13 -24.15
CA PRO A 4 3.44 9.00 -24.46
C PRO A 4 4.15 10.35 -24.33
N GLY A 5 5.26 10.39 -23.60
CA GLY A 5 6.12 11.58 -23.46
C GLY A 5 5.99 12.37 -22.14
N LEU A 6 5.15 11.94 -21.20
CA LEU A 6 5.18 12.42 -19.82
C LEU A 6 6.15 11.55 -19.00
N THR A 7 6.88 12.19 -18.08
CA THR A 7 7.68 11.53 -17.04
C THR A 7 6.91 11.58 -15.71
N PRO A 8 6.00 10.62 -15.40
CA PRO A 8 5.51 10.49 -14.04
C PRO A 8 6.70 10.42 -13.09
N GLU A 9 6.75 11.39 -12.17
CA GLU A 9 7.79 11.50 -11.13
C GLU A 9 9.22 11.48 -11.69
N GLY A 10 9.41 11.96 -12.93
CA GLY A 10 10.74 12.08 -13.53
C GLY A 10 11.31 10.79 -14.12
N THR A 11 10.58 9.66 -14.06
CA THR A 11 11.00 8.39 -14.65
C THR A 11 10.46 8.22 -16.07
N TYR A 12 11.32 7.78 -17.00
CA TYR A 12 10.89 7.32 -18.33
C TYR A 12 10.48 5.86 -18.27
N PHE A 13 9.26 5.54 -18.71
CA PHE A 13 8.83 4.16 -18.87
C PHE A 13 8.10 3.94 -20.18
N THR A 14 8.15 2.69 -20.66
CA THR A 14 7.30 2.23 -21.75
C THR A 14 5.90 1.97 -21.20
N SER A 15 4.91 2.66 -21.76
CA SER A 15 3.50 2.42 -21.40
C SER A 15 3.11 0.97 -21.68
N PHE A 16 2.36 0.39 -20.76
CA PHE A 16 1.73 -0.93 -20.89
C PHE A 16 0.24 -0.80 -20.54
N PRO A 17 -0.61 -1.70 -21.04
CA PRO A 17 -2.04 -1.70 -20.74
C PRO A 17 -2.30 -2.10 -19.28
N SER A 18 -3.43 -1.62 -18.73
CA SER A 18 -3.94 -2.09 -17.44
C SER A 18 -4.26 -3.59 -17.50
N LEU A 19 -4.18 -4.28 -16.36
CA LEU A 19 -4.56 -5.70 -16.23
C LEU A 19 -5.98 -5.94 -16.75
N GLU A 20 -6.91 -5.06 -16.41
CA GLU A 20 -8.30 -5.14 -16.80
C GLU A 20 -8.73 -3.72 -17.17
N SER A 21 -9.33 -3.57 -18.35
CA SER A 21 -9.75 -2.27 -18.89
C SER A 21 -11.26 -2.10 -18.76
N ASP A 22 -11.98 -1.98 -19.88
CA ASP A 22 -13.40 -1.62 -19.93
C ASP A 22 -14.33 -2.84 -19.95
N THR A 23 -13.76 -4.05 -20.01
CA THR A 23 -14.52 -5.31 -20.08
C THR A 23 -14.18 -6.21 -18.89
N PRO A 24 -15.18 -6.60 -18.06
CA PRO A 24 -14.94 -7.52 -16.95
C PRO A 24 -14.44 -8.87 -17.45
N ARG A 25 -13.50 -9.48 -16.72
CA ARG A 25 -12.91 -10.81 -17.00
C ARG A 25 -12.08 -10.90 -18.28
N SER A 26 -11.70 -9.75 -18.84
CA SER A 26 -10.79 -9.68 -19.98
C SER A 26 -9.43 -9.19 -19.50
N TYR A 27 -8.54 -10.13 -19.20
CA TYR A 27 -7.24 -9.83 -18.58
C TYR A 27 -6.12 -9.66 -19.60
N ASN A 28 -5.26 -8.68 -19.36
CA ASN A 28 -3.99 -8.50 -20.03
C ASN A 28 -2.85 -8.65 -19.02
N ASP A 29 -2.15 -9.78 -19.09
CA ASP A 29 -1.13 -10.15 -18.11
C ASP A 29 0.22 -9.45 -18.32
N GLU A 30 0.33 -8.50 -19.25
CA GLU A 30 1.59 -7.76 -19.46
C GLU A 30 2.11 -7.12 -18.16
N VAL A 31 1.23 -6.56 -17.33
CA VAL A 31 1.63 -6.01 -16.02
C VAL A 31 2.06 -7.10 -15.04
N LEU A 32 1.42 -8.28 -15.05
CA LEU A 32 1.79 -9.39 -14.17
C LEU A 32 3.16 -9.96 -14.57
N ASN A 33 3.41 -10.12 -15.87
CA ASN A 33 4.70 -10.55 -16.40
C ASN A 33 5.84 -9.58 -16.01
N ARG A 34 5.58 -8.27 -16.05
CA ARG A 34 6.55 -7.25 -15.60
C ARG A 34 6.80 -7.33 -14.09
N LEU A 35 5.75 -7.60 -13.31
CA LEU A 35 5.87 -7.80 -11.87
C LEU A 35 6.61 -9.10 -11.53
N ASP A 36 6.53 -10.15 -12.35
CA ASP A 36 7.33 -11.37 -12.18
C ASP A 36 8.83 -11.10 -12.20
N ASP A 37 9.29 -10.34 -13.21
CA ASP A 37 10.69 -9.92 -13.33
C ASP A 37 11.10 -9.04 -12.14
N PHE A 38 10.22 -8.11 -11.73
CA PHE A 38 10.49 -7.25 -10.59
C PHE A 38 10.59 -8.05 -9.27
N MET A 39 9.68 -8.99 -9.02
CA MET A 39 9.71 -9.88 -7.86
C MET A 39 10.98 -10.72 -7.83
N HIS A 40 11.37 -11.31 -8.96
CA HIS A 40 12.59 -12.11 -9.06
C HIS A 40 13.84 -11.27 -8.72
N ASN A 41 13.93 -10.06 -9.28
CA ASN A 41 15.02 -9.15 -8.99
C ASN A 41 15.02 -8.69 -7.52
N ALA A 42 13.87 -8.28 -6.98
CA ALA A 42 13.72 -7.85 -5.58
C ALA A 42 14.15 -8.95 -4.60
N GLN A 43 13.77 -10.20 -4.87
CA GLN A 43 14.14 -11.34 -4.04
C GLN A 43 15.66 -11.55 -3.98
N SER A 44 16.40 -11.27 -5.05
CA SER A 44 17.87 -11.33 -5.05
C SER A 44 18.52 -10.35 -4.05
N TYR A 45 17.80 -9.30 -3.65
CA TYR A 45 18.17 -8.34 -2.61
C TYR A 45 17.54 -8.64 -1.25
N GLY A 46 16.85 -9.79 -1.09
CA GLY A 46 16.11 -10.12 0.13
C GLY A 46 14.87 -9.27 0.35
N VAL A 47 14.31 -8.68 -0.72
CA VAL A 47 13.10 -7.85 -0.67
C VAL A 47 11.90 -8.67 -1.16
N LYS A 48 10.80 -8.59 -0.41
CA LYS A 48 9.50 -9.15 -0.78
C LYS A 48 8.48 -8.04 -1.02
N LEU A 49 7.40 -8.37 -1.71
CA LEU A 49 6.38 -7.42 -2.12
C LEU A 49 5.10 -7.52 -1.29
N ILE A 50 4.47 -6.38 -1.08
CA ILE A 50 3.07 -6.26 -0.71
C ILE A 50 2.30 -5.86 -1.97
N ILE A 51 1.29 -6.65 -2.35
CA ILE A 51 0.60 -6.49 -3.63
C ILE A 51 -0.86 -6.14 -3.40
N SER A 52 -1.23 -4.93 -3.79
CA SER A 52 -2.62 -4.48 -3.92
C SER A 52 -3.20 -4.89 -5.28
N PHE A 53 -4.35 -5.57 -5.31
CA PHE A 53 -4.99 -5.98 -6.56
C PHE A 53 -5.61 -4.82 -7.35
N HIS A 54 -5.90 -3.71 -6.67
CA HIS A 54 -6.54 -2.53 -7.21
C HIS A 54 -6.28 -1.31 -6.32
N SER A 55 -6.63 -0.11 -6.79
CA SER A 55 -6.45 1.16 -6.08
C SER A 55 -7.72 2.00 -6.11
N TYR A 56 -8.03 2.67 -5.00
CA TYR A 56 -9.09 3.67 -4.98
C TYR A 56 -8.89 4.77 -6.01
N ASN A 57 -7.64 5.18 -6.27
CA ASN A 57 -7.35 6.23 -7.25
C ASN A 57 -7.70 5.80 -8.68
N ALA A 58 -7.46 4.54 -9.04
CA ALA A 58 -7.90 3.98 -10.33
C ALA A 58 -9.44 3.96 -10.44
N LEU A 59 -10.11 3.54 -9.36
CA LEU A 59 -11.57 3.52 -9.25
C LEU A 59 -12.18 4.92 -9.44
N LYS A 60 -11.68 5.90 -8.68
CA LYS A 60 -12.12 7.31 -8.73
C LYS A 60 -11.85 7.94 -10.09
N ALA A 61 -10.74 7.59 -10.73
CA ALA A 61 -10.38 8.11 -12.04
C ALA A 61 -11.18 7.47 -13.19
N HIS A 62 -12.10 6.53 -12.91
CA HIS A 62 -12.85 5.78 -13.92
C HIS A 62 -11.92 5.10 -14.95
N SER A 63 -10.75 4.63 -14.49
CA SER A 63 -9.69 4.11 -15.36
C SER A 63 -9.91 2.66 -15.81
N ASP A 64 -10.94 2.00 -15.27
CA ASP A 64 -11.37 0.66 -15.62
C ASP A 64 -12.91 0.56 -15.53
N PHE A 65 -13.44 -0.60 -15.88
CA PHE A 65 -14.88 -0.85 -15.87
C PHE A 65 -15.48 -0.74 -14.46
N TYR A 66 -14.73 -1.05 -13.39
CA TYR A 66 -15.22 -0.87 -12.02
C TYR A 66 -15.57 0.59 -11.77
N GLY A 67 -14.63 1.49 -12.08
CA GLY A 67 -14.85 2.93 -11.95
C GLY A 67 -15.95 3.41 -12.89
N GLN A 68 -15.97 2.99 -14.15
CA GLN A 68 -16.94 3.46 -15.14
C GLN A 68 -18.39 3.06 -14.84
N TYR A 69 -18.63 1.82 -14.41
CA TYR A 69 -19.99 1.29 -14.22
C TYR A 69 -20.50 1.37 -12.78
N TYR A 70 -19.61 1.28 -11.79
CA TYR A 70 -19.99 1.22 -10.38
C TYR A 70 -19.51 2.43 -9.57
N GLY A 71 -18.43 3.08 -10.01
CA GLY A 71 -17.84 4.23 -9.33
C GLY A 71 -17.40 3.93 -7.90
N THR A 72 -17.12 4.98 -7.11
CA THR A 72 -16.63 4.85 -5.73
C THR A 72 -17.71 4.46 -4.71
N GLY A 73 -18.97 4.33 -5.13
CA GLY A 73 -20.08 3.93 -4.26
C GLY A 73 -20.44 2.45 -4.43
N LEU A 74 -20.96 2.09 -5.61
CA LEU A 74 -21.49 0.75 -5.86
C LEU A 74 -20.41 -0.33 -5.94
N PHE A 75 -19.15 0.03 -6.22
CA PHE A 75 -18.04 -0.93 -6.23
C PHE A 75 -17.94 -1.73 -4.91
N TYR A 76 -18.28 -1.10 -3.79
CA TYR A 76 -18.19 -1.69 -2.46
C TYR A 76 -19.45 -2.43 -2.01
N SER A 77 -20.57 -2.33 -2.74
CA SER A 77 -21.86 -2.85 -2.29
C SER A 77 -22.64 -3.67 -3.33
N ASP A 78 -22.38 -3.46 -4.63
CA ASP A 78 -23.01 -4.23 -5.69
C ASP A 78 -22.41 -5.63 -5.80
N ALA A 79 -23.28 -6.64 -5.78
CA ALA A 79 -22.85 -8.04 -5.78
C ALA A 79 -22.11 -8.43 -7.07
N ASN A 80 -22.42 -7.81 -8.21
CA ASN A 80 -21.70 -8.08 -9.46
C ASN A 80 -20.30 -7.45 -9.42
N ALA A 81 -20.18 -6.20 -8.95
CA ALA A 81 -18.87 -5.56 -8.80
C ALA A 81 -17.94 -6.37 -7.89
N ILE A 82 -18.46 -6.80 -6.73
CA ILE A 82 -17.73 -7.68 -5.79
C ILE A 82 -17.38 -9.01 -6.46
N GLY A 83 -18.32 -9.62 -7.20
CA GLY A 83 -18.08 -10.86 -7.94
C GLY A 83 -16.95 -10.74 -8.95
N TYR A 84 -16.97 -9.72 -9.79
CA TYR A 84 -15.90 -9.46 -10.77
C TYR A 84 -14.55 -9.19 -10.08
N TYR A 85 -14.57 -8.47 -8.96
CA TYR A 85 -13.34 -8.19 -8.23
C TYR A 85 -12.72 -9.46 -7.63
N LYS A 86 -13.55 -10.39 -7.14
CA LYS A 86 -13.09 -11.73 -6.74
C LYS A 86 -12.53 -12.54 -7.89
N ASP A 87 -13.13 -12.44 -9.08
CA ASP A 87 -12.60 -13.09 -10.29
C ASP A 87 -11.21 -12.53 -10.66
N ARG A 88 -11.02 -11.20 -10.57
CA ARG A 88 -9.71 -10.55 -10.76
C ARG A 88 -8.68 -11.05 -9.74
N ILE A 89 -9.05 -11.15 -8.46
CA ILE A 89 -8.17 -11.69 -7.41
C ILE A 89 -7.75 -13.12 -7.73
N ALA A 90 -8.70 -13.98 -8.11
CA ALA A 90 -8.43 -15.36 -8.48
C ALA A 90 -7.48 -15.44 -9.69
N HIS A 91 -7.70 -14.59 -10.70
CA HIS A 91 -6.83 -14.52 -11.88
C HIS A 91 -5.39 -14.14 -11.52
N VAL A 92 -5.19 -13.04 -10.78
CA VAL A 92 -3.85 -12.60 -10.37
C VAL A 92 -3.15 -13.64 -9.48
N MET A 93 -3.87 -14.24 -8.53
CA MET A 93 -3.28 -15.24 -7.62
C MET A 93 -2.97 -16.58 -8.30
N ALA A 94 -3.62 -16.87 -9.42
CA ALA A 94 -3.36 -18.05 -10.25
C ALA A 94 -2.27 -17.82 -11.31
N HIS A 95 -1.89 -16.57 -11.58
CA HIS A 95 -0.82 -16.22 -12.52
C HIS A 95 0.48 -16.91 -12.11
N VAL A 96 1.11 -17.60 -13.06
CA VAL A 96 2.31 -18.41 -12.83
C VAL A 96 3.54 -17.59 -13.13
N ASN A 97 4.36 -17.36 -12.10
CA ASN A 97 5.63 -16.67 -12.28
C ASN A 97 6.62 -17.59 -13.03
N PRO A 98 7.14 -17.19 -14.20
CA PRO A 98 8.01 -18.04 -15.01
C PRO A 98 9.37 -18.32 -14.36
N HIS A 99 9.82 -17.50 -13.39
CA HIS A 99 11.11 -17.66 -12.72
C HIS A 99 11.13 -18.79 -11.68
N ASN A 100 9.96 -19.20 -11.15
CA ASN A 100 9.87 -20.31 -10.19
C ASN A 100 8.83 -21.38 -10.60
N GLY A 101 8.03 -21.15 -11.64
CA GLY A 101 7.00 -22.06 -12.12
C GLY A 101 5.81 -22.23 -11.18
N LYS A 102 5.64 -21.35 -10.18
CA LYS A 102 4.55 -21.41 -9.20
C LYS A 102 3.53 -20.30 -9.45
N PRO A 103 2.25 -20.54 -9.13
CA PRO A 103 1.29 -19.45 -9.06
C PRO A 103 1.69 -18.45 -7.96
N TRP A 104 1.29 -17.19 -8.10
CA TRP A 104 1.57 -16.15 -7.10
C TRP A 104 1.04 -16.52 -5.70
N SER A 105 -0.12 -17.16 -5.62
CA SER A 105 -0.68 -17.74 -4.37
C SER A 105 0.23 -18.75 -3.66
N GLN A 106 1.27 -19.26 -4.31
CA GLN A 106 2.21 -20.24 -3.78
C GLN A 106 3.66 -19.76 -3.82
N SER A 107 3.88 -18.44 -3.90
CA SER A 107 5.21 -17.82 -4.02
C SER A 107 5.58 -16.95 -2.80
N PRO A 108 5.61 -17.52 -1.57
CA PRO A 108 6.00 -16.77 -0.35
C PRO A 108 7.46 -16.31 -0.36
N GLU A 109 8.29 -16.85 -1.26
CA GLU A 109 9.65 -16.34 -1.50
C GLU A 109 9.66 -14.93 -2.10
N TYR A 110 8.58 -14.52 -2.76
CA TYR A 110 8.44 -13.24 -3.45
C TYR A 110 7.44 -12.30 -2.78
N ILE A 111 6.38 -12.87 -2.20
CA ILE A 111 5.22 -12.11 -1.76
C ILE A 111 5.10 -12.20 -0.24
N PHE A 112 5.15 -11.04 0.42
CA PHE A 112 4.92 -10.89 1.84
C PHE A 112 3.43 -10.86 2.16
N ALA A 113 2.66 -10.07 1.41
CA ALA A 113 1.22 -9.94 1.62
C ALA A 113 0.47 -9.60 0.34
N PHE A 114 -0.81 -9.99 0.30
CA PHE A 114 -1.80 -9.47 -0.63
C PHE A 114 -2.78 -8.53 0.08
N GLU A 115 -3.25 -7.52 -0.64
CA GLU A 115 -4.11 -6.48 -0.07
C GLU A 115 -5.46 -6.39 -0.75
N THR A 116 -6.49 -6.16 0.03
CA THR A 116 -7.86 -6.05 -0.48
C THR A 116 -7.99 -4.91 -1.47
N GLN A 117 -7.39 -3.74 -1.23
CA GLN A 117 -7.25 -2.61 -2.18
C GLN A 117 -6.45 -1.49 -1.51
N ASN A 118 -5.64 -0.76 -2.27
CA ASN A 118 -5.01 0.47 -1.80
C ASN A 118 -6.05 1.56 -1.50
N GLU A 119 -6.09 2.00 -0.24
CA GLU A 119 -6.94 3.08 0.28
C GLU A 119 -8.43 2.90 -0.01
N ALA A 120 -8.94 1.70 0.23
CA ALA A 120 -10.34 1.36 -0.02
C ALA A 120 -11.31 2.40 0.56
N MET A 121 -12.20 2.92 -0.29
CA MET A 121 -13.14 4.02 0.01
C MET A 121 -12.46 5.18 0.78
N HIS A 122 -11.51 5.86 0.12
CA HIS A 122 -10.68 6.94 0.64
C HIS A 122 -11.42 7.98 1.54
N GLY A 123 -12.64 8.39 1.21
CA GLY A 123 -13.40 9.33 2.05
C GLY A 123 -14.10 8.70 3.25
N ASN A 124 -14.08 7.37 3.36
CA ASN A 124 -14.80 6.54 4.32
C ASN A 124 -16.28 6.94 4.44
N GLU A 125 -16.92 7.17 3.30
CA GLU A 125 -18.29 7.71 3.22
C GLU A 125 -19.34 6.73 3.78
N TYR A 126 -19.07 5.43 3.68
CA TYR A 126 -19.95 4.34 4.12
C TYR A 126 -19.17 3.29 4.93
N PRO A 127 -18.77 3.59 6.18
CA PRO A 127 -17.86 2.74 6.95
C PRO A 127 -18.38 1.32 7.18
N ASP A 128 -19.68 1.14 7.42
CA ASP A 128 -20.27 -0.19 7.62
C ASP A 128 -20.26 -1.03 6.34
N VAL A 129 -20.44 -0.38 5.18
CA VAL A 129 -20.37 -1.05 3.87
C VAL A 129 -18.93 -1.47 3.59
N LEU A 130 -17.98 -0.54 3.80
CA LEU A 130 -16.56 -0.82 3.63
C LEU A 130 -16.09 -1.92 4.58
N ALA A 131 -16.53 -1.92 5.85
CA ALA A 131 -16.20 -2.96 6.83
C ALA A 131 -16.58 -4.37 6.35
N ASN A 132 -17.80 -4.52 5.83
CA ASN A 132 -18.27 -5.79 5.29
C ASN A 132 -17.49 -6.19 4.03
N TRP A 133 -17.32 -5.24 3.09
CA TRP A 133 -16.57 -5.45 1.85
C TRP A 133 -15.13 -5.89 2.13
N GLN A 134 -14.43 -5.20 3.04
CA GLN A 134 -13.05 -5.48 3.41
C GLN A 134 -12.89 -6.93 3.86
N CYS A 135 -13.76 -7.40 4.76
CA CYS A 135 -13.67 -8.76 5.27
C CYS A 135 -14.10 -9.80 4.22
N GLU A 136 -15.05 -9.46 3.35
CA GLU A 136 -15.48 -10.32 2.25
C GLU A 136 -14.37 -10.53 1.20
N ILE A 137 -13.67 -9.46 0.82
CA ILE A 137 -12.53 -9.53 -0.09
C ILE A 137 -11.35 -10.26 0.54
N ALA A 138 -11.04 -9.99 1.82
CA ALA A 138 -10.00 -10.72 2.54
C ALA A 138 -10.27 -12.24 2.57
N LYS A 139 -11.54 -12.66 2.73
CA LYS A 139 -11.94 -14.08 2.64
C LYS A 139 -11.71 -14.65 1.24
N ALA A 140 -11.94 -13.88 0.18
CA ALA A 140 -11.65 -14.32 -1.18
C ALA A 140 -10.16 -14.54 -1.41
N ILE A 141 -9.30 -13.65 -0.89
CA ILE A 141 -7.84 -13.82 -0.92
C ILE A 141 -7.43 -15.08 -0.15
N LYS A 142 -7.91 -15.25 1.10
CA LYS A 142 -7.65 -16.45 1.91
C LYS A 142 -8.12 -17.74 1.23
N GLY A 143 -9.24 -17.70 0.52
CA GLY A 143 -9.75 -18.84 -0.25
C GLY A 143 -8.77 -19.30 -1.33
N ASN A 144 -8.14 -18.35 -2.04
CA ASN A 144 -7.12 -18.63 -3.05
C ASN A 144 -5.78 -19.09 -2.45
N LEU A 145 -5.47 -18.72 -1.20
CA LEU A 145 -4.31 -19.24 -0.47
C LEU A 145 -4.49 -20.68 0.04
N GLN A 146 -5.70 -21.25 -0.03
CA GLN A 146 -5.98 -22.66 0.29
C GLN A 146 -5.42 -23.12 1.66
N GLY A 147 -5.52 -22.25 2.67
CA GLY A 147 -5.08 -22.54 4.03
C GLY A 147 -3.59 -22.29 4.30
N ARG A 148 -2.83 -21.80 3.32
CA ARG A 148 -1.47 -21.29 3.55
C ARG A 148 -1.48 -20.08 4.48
N SER A 149 -0.49 -20.03 5.36
CA SER A 149 -0.27 -18.94 6.31
C SER A 149 1.03 -18.18 6.07
N ASP A 150 1.86 -18.63 5.12
CA ASP A 150 3.17 -18.05 4.79
C ASP A 150 3.10 -16.87 3.80
N ILE A 151 1.88 -16.45 3.43
CA ILE A 151 1.59 -15.18 2.77
C ILE A 151 0.46 -14.49 3.55
N LEU A 152 0.68 -13.24 3.92
CA LEU A 152 -0.28 -12.47 4.73
C LEU A 152 -1.39 -11.85 3.87
N VAL A 153 -2.51 -11.51 4.51
CA VAL A 153 -3.60 -10.72 3.94
C VAL A 153 -3.73 -9.41 4.72
N SER A 154 -3.59 -8.29 4.01
CA SER A 154 -3.55 -6.93 4.53
C SER A 154 -4.72 -6.09 4.02
N THR A 155 -5.01 -4.99 4.71
CA THR A 155 -6.09 -4.06 4.35
C THR A 155 -5.76 -3.13 3.17
N GLY A 156 -4.49 -2.80 2.94
CA GLY A 156 -4.08 -1.78 1.97
C GLY A 156 -4.31 -0.33 2.43
N GLY A 157 -4.47 -0.12 3.75
CA GLY A 157 -4.58 1.21 4.35
C GLY A 157 -5.84 1.98 3.98
N GLY A 158 -5.81 3.26 4.31
CA GLY A 158 -6.84 4.27 4.06
C GLY A 158 -6.20 5.64 4.15
N SER A 159 -6.86 6.68 3.65
CA SER A 159 -6.29 8.03 3.49
C SER A 159 -5.73 8.67 4.76
N TYR A 160 -6.21 8.20 5.92
CA TYR A 160 -5.85 8.70 7.24
C TYR A 160 -5.72 7.53 8.22
N LEU A 161 -5.07 7.78 9.36
CA LEU A 161 -4.80 6.76 10.37
C LEU A 161 -6.10 6.10 10.87
N ALA A 162 -7.11 6.91 11.22
CA ALA A 162 -8.37 6.42 11.77
C ALA A 162 -9.20 5.64 10.74
N THR A 163 -9.19 6.05 9.47
CA THR A 163 -9.95 5.36 8.41
C THR A 163 -9.27 4.06 7.98
N SER A 164 -7.94 3.98 8.11
CA SER A 164 -7.16 2.77 7.84
C SER A 164 -7.46 1.61 8.82
N ALA A 165 -7.81 1.94 10.06
CA ALA A 165 -7.87 0.99 11.17
C ALA A 165 -9.25 0.97 11.85
N GLN A 166 -10.30 0.68 11.08
CA GLN A 166 -11.65 0.58 11.61
C GLN A 166 -11.84 -0.64 12.51
N ASP A 167 -12.66 -0.48 13.55
CA ASP A 167 -12.95 -1.49 14.57
C ASP A 167 -13.30 -2.88 14.01
N PRO A 168 -14.17 -3.00 12.98
CA PRO A 168 -14.54 -4.31 12.44
C PRO A 168 -13.36 -5.07 11.81
N TYR A 169 -12.32 -4.38 11.34
CA TYR A 169 -11.16 -5.04 10.71
C TYR A 169 -10.42 -5.94 11.70
N PHE A 170 -10.33 -5.50 12.96
CA PHE A 170 -9.66 -6.25 14.02
C PHE A 170 -10.37 -7.56 14.38
N SER A 171 -11.67 -7.67 14.08
CA SER A 171 -12.46 -8.88 14.30
C SER A 171 -12.54 -9.79 13.06
N CYS A 172 -12.08 -9.33 11.89
CA CYS A 172 -12.13 -10.12 10.67
C CYS A 172 -11.02 -11.19 10.69
N ALA A 173 -11.38 -12.47 10.83
CA ALA A 173 -10.42 -13.57 10.85
C ALA A 173 -9.58 -13.71 9.56
N ALA A 174 -10.07 -13.19 8.43
CA ALA A 174 -9.38 -13.28 7.15
C ALA A 174 -8.28 -12.22 6.94
N LEU A 175 -8.22 -11.19 7.79
CA LEU A 175 -7.15 -10.18 7.80
C LEU A 175 -6.08 -10.58 8.80
N ASP A 176 -4.81 -10.59 8.40
CA ASP A 176 -3.68 -10.83 9.30
C ASP A 176 -3.03 -9.51 9.74
N VAL A 177 -2.96 -8.56 8.81
CA VAL A 177 -2.31 -7.26 8.99
C VAL A 177 -3.33 -6.16 8.76
N ILE A 178 -3.34 -5.17 9.66
CA ILE A 178 -4.00 -3.89 9.43
C ILE A 178 -2.90 -2.93 8.96
N ALA A 179 -2.96 -2.53 7.69
CA ALA A 179 -2.11 -1.48 7.17
C ALA A 179 -2.71 -0.11 7.53
N ILE A 180 -1.84 0.85 7.85
CA ILE A 180 -2.21 2.22 8.16
C ILE A 180 -1.42 3.21 7.31
N HIS A 181 -2.10 4.25 6.84
CA HIS A 181 -1.44 5.41 6.24
C HIS A 181 -1.62 6.65 7.13
N ALA A 182 -0.63 7.52 7.14
CA ALA A 182 -0.68 8.77 7.89
C ALA A 182 0.09 9.90 7.20
N TYR A 183 -0.63 10.97 6.85
CA TYR A 183 -0.04 12.21 6.34
C TYR A 183 -0.32 13.41 7.27
N GLY A 184 -1.17 13.26 8.29
CA GLY A 184 -1.36 14.26 9.33
C GLY A 184 -0.23 14.19 10.36
N LEU A 185 0.41 15.33 10.68
CA LEU A 185 1.51 15.34 11.66
C LEU A 185 1.07 14.87 13.05
N GLY A 186 -0.19 15.09 13.44
CA GLY A 186 -0.74 14.59 14.70
C GLY A 186 -0.87 13.07 14.73
N ASP A 187 -1.16 12.45 13.59
CA ASP A 187 -1.33 10.99 13.44
C ASP A 187 0.02 10.25 13.47
N LEU A 188 1.11 10.95 13.14
CA LEU A 188 2.46 10.39 13.11
C LEU A 188 3.17 10.41 14.48
N THR A 189 2.46 10.80 15.54
CA THR A 189 3.02 10.79 16.90
C THR A 189 2.93 9.40 17.52
N LYS A 190 3.89 9.05 18.38
CA LYS A 190 3.86 7.80 19.13
C LYS A 190 2.55 7.65 19.92
N GLU A 191 2.11 8.73 20.56
CA GLU A 191 0.90 8.77 21.38
C GLU A 191 -0.37 8.50 20.56
N ALA A 192 -0.44 8.98 19.31
CA ALA A 192 -1.54 8.69 18.40
C ALA A 192 -1.53 7.25 17.90
N LEU A 193 -0.34 6.65 17.73
CA LEU A 193 -0.17 5.30 17.19
C LEU A 193 -0.35 4.19 18.23
N GLU A 194 0.07 4.43 19.48
CA GLU A 194 0.01 3.43 20.57
C GLU A 194 -1.36 2.76 20.79
N PRO A 195 -2.50 3.48 20.72
CA PRO A 195 -3.81 2.85 20.84
C PRO A 195 -4.07 1.79 19.76
N TYR A 196 -3.64 2.03 18.52
CA TYR A 196 -3.80 1.07 17.42
C TYR A 196 -2.89 -0.14 17.57
N VAL A 197 -1.66 0.07 18.08
CA VAL A 197 -0.74 -1.03 18.42
C VAL A 197 -1.36 -1.96 19.46
N LYS A 198 -1.85 -1.40 20.58
CA LYS A 198 -2.50 -2.16 21.65
C LYS A 198 -3.72 -2.92 21.13
N LYS A 199 -4.52 -2.27 20.28
CA LYS A 199 -5.71 -2.89 19.67
C LYS A 199 -5.35 -4.06 18.75
N ALA A 200 -4.33 -3.91 17.91
CA ALA A 200 -3.83 -4.96 17.05
C ALA A 200 -3.35 -6.17 17.88
N GLN A 201 -2.50 -5.93 18.88
CA GLN A 201 -2.00 -6.97 19.78
C GLN A 201 -3.13 -7.71 20.50
N ASN A 202 -4.08 -6.97 21.07
CA ASN A 202 -5.23 -7.55 21.77
C ASN A 202 -6.16 -8.37 20.86
N SER A 203 -6.13 -8.10 19.56
CA SER A 203 -6.97 -8.77 18.56
C SER A 203 -6.20 -9.86 17.78
N GLY A 204 -4.95 -10.14 18.15
CA GLY A 204 -4.09 -11.09 17.44
C GLY A 204 -3.78 -10.66 16.00
N LYS A 205 -3.83 -9.35 15.71
CA LYS A 205 -3.49 -8.75 14.41
C LYS A 205 -2.10 -8.14 14.46
N LYS A 206 -1.50 -7.94 13.28
CA LYS A 206 -0.29 -7.14 13.12
C LYS A 206 -0.65 -5.76 12.57
N LEU A 207 0.21 -4.77 12.80
CA LEU A 207 0.08 -3.42 12.27
C LEU A 207 1.33 -3.08 11.45
N ILE A 208 1.15 -2.40 10.31
CA ILE A 208 2.23 -1.87 9.49
C ILE A 208 1.89 -0.44 9.06
N MET A 209 2.84 0.49 9.20
CA MET A 209 2.71 1.83 8.62
C MET A 209 3.07 1.73 7.15
N GLN A 210 2.07 1.46 6.31
CA GLN A 210 2.27 1.18 4.89
C GLN A 210 2.61 2.44 4.11
N GLU A 211 2.10 3.60 4.52
CA GLU A 211 2.44 4.86 3.89
C GLU A 211 2.51 6.01 4.90
N TRP A 212 3.57 6.79 4.78
CA TRP A 212 3.69 8.09 5.41
C TRP A 212 4.68 8.92 4.60
N GLY A 213 4.54 10.24 4.62
CA GLY A 213 5.39 11.12 3.81
C GLY A 213 5.55 12.49 4.45
N MET A 214 6.70 13.13 4.18
CA MET A 214 6.98 14.49 4.60
C MET A 214 6.88 15.44 3.41
N CYS A 215 5.92 16.35 3.49
CA CYS A 215 5.63 17.33 2.47
C CYS A 215 6.89 18.12 2.10
N TYR A 216 7.13 18.28 0.80
CA TYR A 216 8.21 19.11 0.29
C TYR A 216 7.98 20.61 0.55
N TYR A 217 6.72 21.02 0.52
CA TYR A 217 6.31 22.41 0.70
C TYR A 217 6.01 22.79 2.15
N ASP A 218 5.95 24.10 2.42
CA ASP A 218 5.54 24.70 3.70
C ASP A 218 4.03 24.66 3.99
N SER A 219 3.26 23.97 3.14
CA SER A 219 1.83 23.72 3.35
C SER A 219 1.58 22.63 4.40
N SER A 220 0.30 22.38 4.72
CA SER A 220 -0.06 21.34 5.70
C SER A 220 0.41 19.97 5.20
N ASN A 221 1.02 19.16 6.07
CA ASN A 221 1.60 17.89 5.64
C ASN A 221 0.59 16.92 5.01
N ASN A 222 -0.69 16.97 5.39
CA ASN A 222 -1.75 16.16 4.78
C ASN A 222 -2.38 16.79 3.53
N ASN A 223 -1.83 17.90 3.05
CA ASN A 223 -2.26 18.59 1.84
C ASN A 223 -1.06 19.30 1.22
N CYS A 224 -0.23 18.55 0.49
CA CYS A 224 1.05 18.99 -0.08
C CYS A 224 1.05 19.29 -1.60
N PRO A 225 0.03 19.91 -2.23
CA PRO A 225 0.04 20.08 -3.68
C PRO A 225 0.93 21.24 -4.16
N THR A 226 1.15 22.25 -3.30
CA THR A 226 1.87 23.49 -3.63
C THR A 226 2.42 24.17 -2.38
N GLY A 227 3.38 25.07 -2.54
CA GLY A 227 3.84 26.02 -1.51
C GLY A 227 5.27 26.47 -1.78
N ASN A 228 5.93 27.05 -0.77
CA ASN A 228 7.38 27.27 -0.86
C ASN A 228 8.09 25.99 -0.43
N ALA A 229 9.17 25.63 -1.13
CA ALA A 229 10.00 24.51 -0.72
C ALA A 229 10.51 24.72 0.70
N LEU A 230 10.33 23.71 1.57
CA LEU A 230 10.99 23.69 2.86
C LEU A 230 12.51 23.63 2.66
N SER A 231 13.24 24.19 3.62
CA SER A 231 14.69 23.98 3.65
C SER A 231 14.98 22.47 3.79
N THR A 232 16.05 22.01 3.13
CA THR A 232 16.48 20.60 3.22
C THR A 232 16.62 20.15 4.66
N LEU A 233 17.22 20.99 5.52
CA LEU A 233 17.39 20.70 6.93
C LEU A 233 16.04 20.52 7.67
N THR A 234 15.05 21.35 7.35
CA THR A 234 13.71 21.25 7.95
C THR A 234 13.05 19.92 7.58
N ARG A 235 13.03 19.57 6.28
CA ARG A 235 12.42 18.32 5.82
C ARG A 235 13.19 17.09 6.33
N ASP A 236 14.52 17.14 6.36
CA ASP A 236 15.37 16.09 6.94
C ASP A 236 15.04 15.83 8.41
N ASN A 237 14.90 16.90 9.21
CA ASN A 237 14.56 16.79 10.62
C ASN A 237 13.14 16.23 10.80
N ASN A 238 12.19 16.62 9.95
CA ASN A 238 10.83 16.08 9.98
C ASN A 238 10.82 14.57 9.66
N ILE A 239 11.50 14.14 8.60
CA ILE A 239 11.62 12.71 8.23
C ILE A 239 12.17 11.90 9.42
N LYS A 240 13.28 12.33 10.01
CA LYS A 240 13.90 11.64 11.15
C LYS A 240 12.96 11.59 12.36
N LYS A 241 12.33 12.72 12.69
CA LYS A 241 11.42 12.84 13.85
C LYS A 241 10.23 11.88 13.74
N TYR A 242 9.56 11.83 12.60
CA TYR A 242 8.35 11.01 12.47
C TYR A 242 8.67 9.54 12.21
N ALA A 243 9.79 9.21 11.55
CA ALA A 243 10.30 7.85 11.52
C ALA A 243 10.64 7.32 12.93
N ASP A 244 11.30 8.14 13.77
CA ASP A 244 11.58 7.82 15.18
C ASP A 244 10.28 7.64 15.97
N SER A 245 9.27 8.50 15.76
CA SER A 245 7.96 8.37 16.42
C SER A 245 7.25 7.07 16.07
N ILE A 246 7.25 6.66 14.80
CA ILE A 246 6.67 5.38 14.35
C ILE A 246 7.47 4.20 14.91
N GLY A 247 8.80 4.28 14.88
CA GLY A 247 9.69 3.25 15.44
C GLY A 247 9.54 3.07 16.94
N LEU A 248 9.41 4.17 17.70
CA LEU A 248 9.13 4.16 19.14
C LEU A 248 7.75 3.61 19.49
N ALA A 249 6.79 3.66 18.57
CA ALA A 249 5.52 2.96 18.70
C ALA A 249 5.65 1.44 18.42
N GLY A 250 6.81 0.98 17.94
CA GLY A 250 7.10 -0.41 17.61
C GLY A 250 6.51 -0.86 16.28
N ILE A 251 6.19 0.08 15.38
CA ILE A 251 5.53 -0.21 14.09
C ILE A 251 6.59 -0.20 12.97
N PRO A 252 6.73 -1.26 12.16
CA PRO A 252 7.54 -1.18 10.94
C PRO A 252 6.86 -0.28 9.90
N TRP A 253 7.65 0.42 9.09
CA TRP A 253 7.12 1.44 8.18
C TRP A 253 7.71 1.38 6.77
N MET A 254 6.93 1.89 5.81
CA MET A 254 7.33 2.17 4.43
C MET A 254 7.02 3.63 4.12
N TYR A 255 7.99 4.33 3.54
CA TYR A 255 7.88 5.76 3.23
C TYR A 255 7.27 5.95 1.83
N TRP A 256 6.30 6.86 1.71
CA TRP A 256 5.73 7.30 0.45
C TRP A 256 6.45 8.56 -0.06
N GLN A 257 7.14 8.53 -1.19
CA GLN A 257 7.65 7.33 -1.85
C GLN A 257 9.10 7.51 -2.27
N ILE A 258 9.82 6.41 -2.44
CA ILE A 258 11.19 6.41 -2.93
C ILE A 258 11.15 6.26 -4.44
N ILE A 259 11.78 7.19 -5.16
CA ILE A 259 11.87 7.16 -6.62
C ILE A 259 13.33 7.00 -7.08
N PRO A 260 13.59 6.37 -8.24
CA PRO A 260 14.95 6.03 -8.67
C PRO A 260 15.74 7.22 -9.23
N ASN A 261 15.09 8.36 -9.46
CA ASN A 261 15.70 9.57 -10.03
C ASN A 261 15.52 10.77 -9.09
N GLY A 262 16.13 11.89 -9.43
CA GLY A 262 15.87 13.16 -8.77
C GLY A 262 14.41 13.52 -8.85
N ASP A 263 13.88 13.97 -7.72
CA ASP A 263 12.49 14.36 -7.57
C ASP A 263 12.18 15.62 -8.39
N PRO A 264 11.24 15.56 -9.35
CA PRO A 264 10.85 16.73 -10.12
C PRO A 264 9.88 17.64 -9.36
N HIS A 265 9.44 17.25 -8.16
CA HIS A 265 8.55 18.00 -7.28
C HIS A 265 7.16 18.25 -7.90
N TYR A 266 6.52 17.17 -8.38
CA TYR A 266 5.21 17.23 -9.06
C TYR A 266 4.06 16.82 -8.16
N GLY A 267 3.00 17.63 -8.11
CA GLY A 267 1.74 17.26 -7.47
C GLY A 267 1.84 17.23 -5.95
N TYR A 268 1.28 16.18 -5.33
CA TYR A 268 1.35 15.97 -3.88
C TYR A 268 2.74 15.42 -3.52
N ASP A 269 3.65 16.34 -3.23
CA ASP A 269 5.09 16.06 -3.22
C ASP A 269 5.56 15.55 -1.85
N TYR A 270 5.71 14.23 -1.77
CA TYR A 270 6.29 13.52 -0.64
C TYR A 270 7.54 12.73 -1.02
N GLU A 271 7.85 12.67 -2.31
CA GLU A 271 8.87 11.85 -2.93
C GLU A 271 10.28 12.13 -2.37
N VAL A 272 11.10 11.08 -2.34
CA VAL A 272 12.53 11.17 -2.05
C VAL A 272 13.28 10.38 -3.12
N GLY A 273 14.02 11.10 -3.97
CA GLY A 273 14.88 10.50 -4.97
C GLY A 273 16.13 9.85 -4.37
N ILE A 274 16.48 8.64 -4.83
CA ILE A 274 17.73 7.97 -4.44
C ILE A 274 18.93 8.87 -4.78
N ASP A 275 19.85 9.05 -3.83
CA ASP A 275 21.04 9.89 -3.94
C ASP A 275 20.78 11.39 -4.21
N HIS A 276 19.54 11.85 -3.98
CA HIS A 276 19.13 13.25 -4.08
C HIS A 276 18.84 13.88 -2.70
N GLN A 277 18.21 15.06 -2.71
CA GLN A 277 17.81 15.76 -1.49
C GLN A 277 16.98 14.85 -0.60
N ASN A 278 17.18 14.95 0.72
CA ASN A 278 16.49 14.16 1.76
C ASN A 278 16.80 12.65 1.81
N TRP A 279 17.42 12.06 0.78
CA TRP A 279 17.80 10.63 0.76
C TRP A 279 18.67 10.22 1.95
N GLY A 280 19.69 11.03 2.26
CA GLY A 280 20.58 10.77 3.40
C GLY A 280 19.84 10.73 4.73
N ALA A 281 18.81 11.58 4.91
CA ALA A 281 17.99 11.58 6.12
C ALA A 281 17.07 10.36 6.20
N LEU A 282 16.41 9.99 5.10
CA LEU A 282 15.54 8.81 5.03
C LEU A 282 16.33 7.51 5.25
N LYS A 283 17.50 7.38 4.63
CA LYS A 283 18.42 6.25 4.84
C LYS A 283 18.86 6.13 6.29
N ALA A 284 19.27 7.24 6.91
CA ALA A 284 19.65 7.26 8.32
C ALA A 284 18.47 6.88 9.23
N ALA A 285 17.26 7.39 8.94
CA ALA A 285 16.06 7.06 9.69
C ALA A 285 15.72 5.56 9.59
N SER A 286 15.84 4.95 8.40
CA SER A 286 15.62 3.51 8.20
C SER A 286 16.65 2.66 8.97
N GLN A 287 17.92 3.07 9.00
CA GLN A 287 18.95 2.38 9.80
C GLN A 287 18.64 2.42 11.29
N VAL A 288 18.19 3.56 11.81
CA VAL A 288 17.76 3.68 13.22
C VAL A 288 16.50 2.86 13.46
N ALA A 289 15.56 2.80 12.51
CA ALA A 289 14.33 2.02 12.65
C ALA A 289 14.59 0.54 12.98
N SER A 290 15.66 -0.04 12.44
CA SER A 290 16.07 -1.43 12.72
C SER A 290 16.49 -1.70 14.18
N GLN A 291 16.69 -0.66 14.99
CA GLN A 291 17.16 -0.74 16.37
C GLN A 291 16.02 -0.71 17.41
N TYR A 292 14.81 -0.31 17.02
CA TYR A 292 13.67 -0.31 17.95
C TYR A 292 13.14 -1.73 18.18
N ALA A 293 12.56 -1.93 19.36
CA ALA A 293 11.79 -3.14 19.63
C ALA A 293 10.50 -3.12 18.79
N ALA A 294 10.34 -4.12 17.92
CA ALA A 294 9.12 -4.29 17.15
C ALA A 294 7.97 -4.78 18.05
N ALA A 295 6.79 -4.16 17.91
CA ALA A 295 5.57 -4.61 18.60
C ALA A 295 4.97 -5.88 17.97
N PHE A 296 5.40 -6.20 16.75
CA PHE A 296 4.92 -7.34 15.95
C PHE A 296 6.10 -8.07 15.33
N ASP A 297 6.13 -9.38 15.49
CA ASP A 297 7.13 -10.24 14.85
C ASP A 297 6.67 -10.66 13.45
N PHE A 298 7.45 -10.32 12.43
CA PHE A 298 7.22 -10.69 11.04
C PHE A 298 8.25 -11.69 10.50
N SER A 299 9.14 -12.22 11.35
CA SER A 299 10.27 -13.06 10.94
C SER A 299 9.88 -14.32 10.17
N GLU A 300 8.70 -14.89 10.45
CA GLU A 300 8.17 -16.05 9.70
C GLU A 300 7.91 -15.74 8.20
N TRP A 301 7.69 -14.47 7.84
CA TRP A 301 7.35 -14.04 6.49
C TRP A 301 8.48 -13.33 5.75
N LEU A 302 9.65 -13.14 6.38
CA LEU A 302 10.81 -12.44 5.80
C LEU A 302 11.86 -13.42 5.28
#